data_AF-A0A1N6DID4-F1
#
_entry.id   AF-A0A1N6DID4-F1
#
_cell.length_a   1.000
_cell.length_b   1.000
_cell.length_c   1.000
_cell.angle_alpha   90.00
_cell.angle_beta   90.00
_cell.angle_gamma   90.00
#
_symmetry.space_group_name_H-M   'P 1'
#
loop_
_entity.id
_entity.type
_entity.pdbx_description
1 polymer ?
#
loop_
_entity_poly.entity_id
_entity_poly.type
_entity_poly.pdbx_seq_one_letter_code
_entity_poly.pdbx_strand_id
1 'polypeptide(L)'
;MNETPQISARHGDQINQNAHSGSWHLDLGSQLLTCSDEACRVLGLDVGAPIAFERFLQCIHPEDRPLFDRAWDAAMCGKSLDLQYRIVSGGQVRWIHLRATFKGDASGRPRAADGTVEDITDLKRVEQALNSMRRQREELASHVPGMLYQYRLRPDGSSDSPFH
;
A
#
# COMPACT_ATOMS: atom_id res chain seq x y z
N MET A 1 21.83 -39.06 -14.69
CA MET A 1 20.85 -38.57 -15.67
C MET A 1 19.68 -38.01 -14.88
N ASN A 2 19.64 -36.68 -14.81
CA ASN A 2 18.69 -35.76 -14.18
C ASN A 2 18.06 -36.11 -12.83
N GLU A 3 18.72 -35.63 -11.78
CA GLU A 3 18.11 -35.27 -10.50
C GLU A 3 17.34 -33.95 -10.69
N THR A 4 16.01 -34.02 -10.56
CA THR A 4 15.12 -32.86 -10.48
C THR A 4 15.31 -32.21 -9.10
N PRO A 5 15.70 -30.92 -8.99
CA PRO A 5 15.85 -30.30 -7.68
C PRO A 5 14.46 -30.07 -7.06
N GLN A 6 14.24 -30.70 -5.91
CA GLN A 6 13.11 -30.47 -5.01
C GLN A 6 13.14 -29.01 -4.55
N ILE A 7 12.18 -28.21 -5.03
CA ILE A 7 11.91 -26.87 -4.51
C ILE A 7 11.47 -27.03 -3.05
N SER A 8 12.37 -26.66 -2.13
CA SER A 8 12.14 -26.68 -0.68
C SER A 8 11.02 -25.71 -0.31
N ALA A 9 9.78 -26.22 -0.33
CA ALA A 9 8.61 -25.57 0.23
C ALA A 9 8.63 -25.66 1.77
N ARG A 10 9.58 -24.96 2.41
CA ARG A 10 9.62 -24.82 3.86
C ARG A 10 10.26 -23.48 4.21
N HIS A 11 9.44 -22.42 4.24
CA HIS A 11 9.54 -21.22 5.09
C HIS A 11 8.57 -20.15 4.55
N GLY A 12 7.33 -20.13 5.03
CA GLY A 12 6.35 -19.11 4.60
C GLY A 12 5.11 -18.96 5.48
N ASP A 13 5.10 -19.50 6.70
CA ASP A 13 3.86 -19.67 7.48
C ASP A 13 3.54 -18.56 8.48
N GLN A 14 4.07 -17.34 8.29
CA GLN A 14 3.74 -16.24 9.21
C GLN A 14 3.59 -14.88 8.54
N ILE A 15 2.71 -14.77 7.55
CA ILE A 15 2.18 -13.45 7.16
C ILE A 15 0.75 -13.62 6.61
N ASN A 16 -0.25 -13.35 7.47
CA ASN A 16 -1.50 -12.60 7.24
C ASN A 16 -2.75 -13.17 7.93
N GLN A 17 -3.42 -12.31 8.71
CA GLN A 17 -4.80 -12.51 9.18
C GLN A 17 -5.81 -11.58 8.45
N ASN A 18 -5.40 -10.86 7.40
CA ASN A 18 -6.26 -9.90 6.70
C ASN A 18 -6.67 -10.43 5.31
N ALA A 19 -7.97 -10.46 5.04
CA ALA A 19 -8.59 -11.03 3.83
C ALA A 19 -8.28 -10.30 2.50
N HIS A 20 -7.54 -9.18 2.54
CA HIS A 20 -7.24 -8.32 1.38
C HIS A 20 -5.75 -8.20 1.07
N SER A 21 -4.93 -9.08 1.63
CA SER A 21 -3.49 -8.99 1.44
C SER A 21 -2.90 -10.30 0.92
N GLY A 22 -2.29 -10.21 -0.26
CA GLY A 22 -1.63 -11.30 -0.96
C GLY A 22 -0.14 -11.31 -0.71
N SER A 23 0.48 -12.47 -0.91
CA SER A 23 1.93 -12.67 -0.81
C SER A 23 2.56 -12.80 -2.18
N TRP A 24 3.84 -12.45 -2.27
CA TRP A 24 4.61 -12.59 -3.50
C TRP A 24 6.07 -12.89 -3.18
N HIS A 25 6.72 -13.53 -4.14
CA HIS A 25 8.12 -13.89 -4.13
C HIS A 25 8.75 -13.43 -5.44
N LEU A 26 9.86 -12.69 -5.37
CA LEU A 26 10.64 -12.29 -6.52
C LEU A 26 12.01 -12.95 -6.45
N ASP A 27 12.35 -13.71 -7.48
CA ASP A 27 13.71 -14.17 -7.71
C ASP A 27 14.47 -13.10 -8.50
N LEU A 28 15.52 -12.51 -7.90
CA LEU A 28 16.28 -11.41 -8.51
C LEU A 28 17.24 -11.90 -9.59
N GLY A 29 17.58 -13.20 -9.63
CA GLY A 29 18.44 -13.77 -10.66
C GLY A 29 17.70 -13.98 -11.99
N SER A 30 16.46 -14.46 -11.92
CA SER A 30 15.59 -14.71 -13.06
C SER A 30 14.63 -13.56 -13.38
N GLN A 31 14.48 -12.58 -12.47
CA GLN A 31 13.50 -11.49 -12.57
C GLN A 31 12.06 -11.99 -12.70
N LEU A 32 11.74 -13.12 -12.05
CA LEU A 32 10.43 -13.72 -12.06
C LEU A 32 9.71 -13.50 -10.74
N LEU A 33 8.55 -12.87 -10.83
CA LEU A 33 7.61 -12.63 -9.74
C LEU A 33 6.60 -13.78 -9.69
N THR A 34 6.53 -14.47 -8.57
CA THR A 34 5.51 -15.44 -8.23
C THR A 34 4.56 -14.83 -7.22
N CYS A 35 3.27 -14.80 -7.53
CA CYS A 35 2.25 -14.19 -6.68
C CYS A 35 1.28 -15.26 -6.20
N SER A 36 0.73 -15.09 -5.00
CA SER A 36 -0.49 -15.81 -4.62
C SER A 36 -1.67 -15.35 -5.47
N ASP A 37 -2.72 -16.17 -5.56
CA ASP A 37 -3.95 -15.81 -6.28
C ASP A 37 -4.52 -14.47 -5.83
N GLU A 38 -4.44 -14.17 -4.54
CA GLU A 38 -4.91 -12.89 -3.99
C GLU A 38 -4.01 -11.72 -4.42
N ALA A 39 -2.68 -11.90 -4.42
CA ALA A 39 -1.77 -10.89 -4.93
C ALA A 39 -1.97 -10.64 -6.42
N CYS A 40 -2.20 -11.68 -7.23
CA CYS A 40 -2.57 -11.54 -8.64
C CYS A 40 -3.85 -10.72 -8.81
N ARG A 41 -4.90 -10.97 -8.01
CA ARG A 41 -6.16 -10.19 -8.07
C ARG A 41 -5.97 -8.73 -7.70
N VAL A 42 -5.21 -8.47 -6.63
CA VAL A 42 -4.90 -7.11 -6.15
C VAL A 42 -4.14 -6.33 -7.23
N LEU A 43 -3.11 -6.94 -7.81
CA LEU A 43 -2.26 -6.34 -8.83
C LEU A 43 -2.90 -6.33 -10.23
N GLY A 44 -3.96 -7.11 -10.45
CA GLY A 44 -4.60 -7.32 -11.75
C GLY A 44 -3.71 -8.06 -12.75
N LEU A 45 -2.95 -9.03 -12.26
CA LEU A 45 -2.07 -9.89 -13.04
C LEU A 45 -2.72 -11.26 -13.24
N ASP A 46 -2.29 -11.97 -14.28
CA ASP A 46 -2.77 -13.33 -14.55
C ASP A 46 -2.34 -14.29 -13.43
N VAL A 47 -3.26 -15.18 -13.03
CA VAL A 47 -3.03 -16.15 -11.96
C VAL A 47 -2.25 -17.36 -12.51
N GLY A 48 -1.31 -17.89 -11.71
CA GLY A 48 -0.74 -19.23 -11.90
C GLY A 48 0.54 -19.32 -12.73
N ALA A 49 0.97 -18.26 -13.42
CA ALA A 49 2.26 -18.22 -14.11
C ALA A 49 3.21 -17.20 -13.46
N PRO A 50 4.53 -17.47 -13.37
CA PRO A 50 5.51 -16.46 -13.03
C PRO A 50 5.44 -15.28 -14.01
N ILE A 51 5.42 -14.07 -13.46
CA ILE A 51 5.31 -12.82 -14.21
C ILE A 51 6.69 -12.16 -14.25
N ALA A 52 7.11 -11.66 -15.40
CA ALA A 52 8.36 -10.89 -15.49
C ALA A 52 8.25 -9.63 -14.62
N PHE A 53 9.28 -9.34 -13.82
CA PHE A 53 9.27 -8.19 -12.92
C PHE A 53 9.06 -6.87 -13.69
N GLU A 54 9.65 -6.73 -14.86
CA GLU A 54 9.46 -5.58 -15.75
C GLU A 54 7.99 -5.37 -16.15
N ARG A 55 7.22 -6.46 -16.28
CA ARG A 55 5.79 -6.38 -16.59
C ARG A 55 5.01 -5.79 -15.42
N PHE A 56 5.33 -6.19 -14.19
CA PHE A 56 4.75 -5.58 -12.99
C PHE A 56 5.11 -4.09 -12.88
N LEU A 57 6.36 -3.71 -13.19
CA LEU A 57 6.79 -2.31 -13.16
C LEU A 57 6.02 -1.40 -14.15
N GLN A 58 5.46 -1.96 -15.22
CA GLN A 58 4.60 -1.23 -16.17
C GLN A 58 3.21 -0.93 -15.61
N CYS A 59 2.76 -1.67 -14.59
CA CYS A 59 1.48 -1.42 -13.91
C CYS A 59 1.57 -0.26 -12.92
N ILE A 60 2.77 0.14 -12.48
CA ILE A 60 2.96 1.25 -11.55
C ILE A 60 2.54 2.55 -12.21
N HIS A 61 1.78 3.38 -11.49
CA HIS A 61 1.35 4.67 -11.99
C HIS A 61 2.58 5.53 -12.35
N PRO A 62 2.60 6.22 -13.51
CA PRO A 62 3.79 6.93 -13.99
C PRO A 62 4.38 7.94 -13.00
N GLU A 63 3.52 8.65 -12.27
CA GLU A 63 3.94 9.63 -11.25
C GLU A 63 4.62 8.98 -10.03
N ASP A 64 4.29 7.72 -9.74
CA ASP A 64 4.81 7.00 -8.57
C ASP A 64 6.04 6.16 -8.92
N ARG A 65 6.37 6.03 -10.20
CA ARG A 65 7.54 5.26 -10.65
C ARG A 65 8.86 5.73 -10.02
N PRO A 66 9.19 7.03 -9.97
CA PRO A 66 10.42 7.48 -9.33
C PRO A 66 10.45 7.23 -7.81
N LEU A 67 9.28 7.22 -7.16
CA LEU A 67 9.17 6.91 -5.74
C LEU A 67 9.44 5.41 -5.50
N PHE A 68 8.85 4.55 -6.33
CA PHE A 68 9.07 3.12 -6.29
C PHE A 68 10.54 2.77 -6.51
N ASP A 69 11.15 3.30 -7.59
CA ASP A 69 12.54 2.98 -7.94
C ASP A 69 13.50 3.36 -6.80
N ARG A 70 13.33 4.54 -6.18
CA ARG A 70 14.15 4.94 -5.01
C ARG A 70 13.98 4.01 -3.81
N ALA A 71 12.75 3.60 -3.52
CA ALA A 71 12.47 2.70 -2.40
C ALA A 71 13.04 1.30 -2.68
N TRP A 72 12.94 0.84 -3.93
CA TRP A 72 13.50 -0.43 -4.39
C TRP A 72 15.03 -0.45 -4.29
N ASP A 73 15.71 0.58 -4.79
CA ASP A 73 17.17 0.72 -4.70
C ASP A 73 17.64 0.75 -3.24
N ALA A 74 16.92 1.50 -2.39
CA ALA A 74 17.20 1.54 -0.97
C ALA A 74 17.05 0.16 -0.30
N ALA A 75 16.06 -0.63 -0.73
CA ALA A 75 15.83 -1.97 -0.21
C ALA A 75 16.89 -2.98 -0.70
N MET A 76 17.38 -2.81 -1.94
CA MET A 76 18.54 -3.55 -2.46
C MET A 76 19.82 -3.29 -1.65
N CYS A 77 19.93 -2.13 -0.99
CA CYS A 77 21.00 -1.83 -0.05
C CYS A 77 20.73 -2.31 1.39
N GLY A 78 19.70 -3.13 1.61
CA GLY A 78 19.41 -3.75 2.91
C GLY A 78 18.43 -2.98 3.79
N LYS A 79 17.76 -1.94 3.28
CA LYS A 79 16.65 -1.29 4.01
C LYS A 79 15.37 -2.10 3.86
N SER A 80 14.46 -1.99 4.84
CA SER A 80 13.11 -2.53 4.71
C SER A 80 12.32 -1.79 3.63
N LEU A 81 11.60 -2.52 2.77
CA LEU A 81 10.68 -1.92 1.81
C LEU A 81 9.29 -1.84 2.45
N ASP A 82 8.79 -0.61 2.65
CA ASP A 82 7.42 -0.33 3.06
C ASP A 82 6.96 0.90 2.28
N LEU A 83 6.03 0.72 1.34
CA LEU A 83 5.64 1.74 0.39
C LEU A 83 4.16 1.67 0.04
N GLN A 84 3.48 2.81 0.05
CA GLN A 84 2.15 2.99 -0.53
C GLN A 84 2.28 3.71 -1.87
N TYR A 85 1.77 3.12 -2.94
CA TYR A 85 1.84 3.69 -4.30
C TYR A 85 0.63 3.27 -5.13
N ARG A 86 0.44 3.93 -6.27
CA ARG A 86 -0.65 3.67 -7.19
C ARG A 86 -0.23 2.70 -8.29
N ILE A 87 -1.14 1.80 -8.66
CA ILE A 87 -1.07 1.03 -9.90
C ILE A 87 -2.24 1.39 -10.82
N VAL A 88 -2.06 1.11 -12.11
CA VAL A 88 -3.11 1.16 -13.13
C VAL A 88 -3.44 -0.28 -13.51
N SER A 89 -4.65 -0.72 -13.16
CA SER A 89 -5.14 -2.07 -13.42
C SER A 89 -6.53 -1.98 -14.08
N GLY A 90 -6.68 -2.56 -15.26
CA GLY A 90 -7.93 -2.49 -16.03
C GLY A 90 -8.40 -1.06 -16.34
N GLY A 91 -7.47 -0.10 -16.45
CA GLY A 91 -7.78 1.32 -16.68
C GLY A 91 -8.20 2.10 -15.42
N GLN A 92 -8.23 1.46 -14.26
CA GLN A 92 -8.52 2.11 -12.98
C GLN A 92 -7.26 2.28 -12.13
N VAL A 93 -7.20 3.36 -11.38
CA VAL A 93 -6.15 3.60 -10.39
C VAL A 93 -6.52 2.89 -9.09
N ARG A 94 -5.61 2.07 -8.58
CA ARG A 94 -5.70 1.41 -7.26
C ARG A 94 -4.52 1.81 -6.39
N TRP A 95 -4.75 1.94 -5.10
CA TRP A 95 -3.70 2.16 -4.13
C TRP A 95 -3.26 0.85 -3.50
N ILE A 96 -1.96 0.59 -3.55
CA ILE A 96 -1.33 -0.63 -3.05
C ILE A 96 -0.40 -0.27 -1.91
N HIS A 97 -0.48 -1.02 -0.81
CA HIS A 97 0.53 -1.05 0.23
C HIS A 97 1.42 -2.27 0.05
N LEU A 98 2.71 -2.02 -0.22
CA LEU A 98 3.74 -3.03 -0.43
C LEU A 98 4.67 -3.08 0.76
N ARG A 99 4.89 -4.28 1.30
CA ARG A 99 5.92 -4.55 2.31
C ARG A 99 6.79 -5.69 1.84
N ALA A 100 8.11 -5.54 1.92
CA ALA A 100 9.04 -6.58 1.48
C ALA A 100 10.32 -6.64 2.30
N THR A 101 10.89 -7.83 2.32
CA THR A 101 12.22 -8.11 2.85
C THR A 101 13.07 -8.75 1.77
N PHE A 102 14.30 -8.25 1.63
CA PHE A 102 15.27 -8.76 0.67
C PHE A 102 16.18 -9.77 1.37
N LYS A 103 16.33 -10.95 0.77
CA LYS A 103 17.17 -12.04 1.27
C LYS A 103 18.44 -12.10 0.44
N GLY A 104 19.57 -11.92 1.12
CA GLY A 104 20.90 -11.94 0.49
C GLY A 104 21.57 -13.31 0.49
N ASP A 105 22.59 -13.46 -0.34
CA ASP A 105 23.55 -14.56 -0.23
C ASP A 105 24.65 -14.28 0.81
N ALA A 106 25.59 -15.23 0.96
CA ALA A 106 26.70 -15.11 1.93
C ALA A 106 27.61 -13.89 1.70
N SER A 107 27.52 -13.22 0.54
CA SER A 107 28.25 -11.99 0.24
C SER A 107 27.46 -10.71 0.56
N GLY A 108 26.24 -10.84 1.09
CA GLY A 108 25.34 -9.72 1.41
C GLY A 108 24.60 -9.16 0.20
N ARG A 109 24.69 -9.79 -0.98
CA ARG A 109 23.97 -9.35 -2.18
C ARG A 109 22.56 -9.94 -2.19
N PRO A 110 21.50 -9.14 -2.35
CA PRO A 110 20.13 -9.65 -2.48
C PRO A 110 20.00 -10.65 -3.64
N ARG A 111 19.38 -11.81 -3.37
CA ARG A 111 19.04 -12.83 -4.37
C ARG A 111 17.55 -13.04 -4.57
N ALA A 112 16.76 -12.76 -3.54
CA ALA A 112 15.31 -12.83 -3.62
C ALA A 112 14.68 -11.75 -2.74
N ALA A 113 13.41 -11.47 -3.00
CA ALA A 113 12.58 -10.66 -2.13
C ALA A 113 11.27 -11.38 -1.87
N ASP A 114 10.83 -11.35 -0.61
CA ASP A 114 9.54 -11.86 -0.18
C ASP A 114 8.74 -10.73 0.45
N GLY A 115 7.46 -10.66 0.14
CA GLY A 115 6.63 -9.58 0.64
C GLY A 115 5.14 -9.83 0.55
N THR A 116 4.40 -8.79 0.97
CA THR A 116 2.96 -8.71 0.87
C THR A 116 2.53 -7.47 0.10
N VAL A 117 1.38 -7.58 -0.55
CA VAL A 117 0.64 -6.48 -1.14
C VAL A 117 -0.74 -6.43 -0.53
N GLU A 118 -1.26 -5.24 -0.30
CA GLU A 118 -2.61 -5.00 0.21
C GLU A 118 -3.27 -3.91 -0.62
N ASP A 119 -4.52 -4.12 -1.03
CA ASP A 119 -5.32 -3.07 -1.67
C ASP A 119 -5.86 -2.13 -0.59
N ILE A 120 -5.39 -0.89 -0.59
CA ILE A 120 -5.80 0.17 0.33
C ILE A 120 -6.62 1.25 -0.38
N THR A 121 -7.17 0.96 -1.56
CA THR A 121 -7.94 1.91 -2.36
C THR A 121 -9.14 2.45 -1.61
N ASP A 122 -9.89 1.58 -0.91
CA ASP A 122 -11.07 2.01 -0.16
C ASP A 122 -10.69 2.84 1.08
N LEU A 123 -9.59 2.48 1.75
CA LEU A 123 -9.03 3.31 2.82
C LEU A 123 -8.69 4.72 2.30
N LYS A 124 -8.01 4.81 1.16
CA LYS A 124 -7.64 6.09 0.54
C LYS A 124 -8.86 6.90 0.09
N ARG A 125 -9.91 6.24 -0.41
CA ARG A 125 -11.19 6.91 -0.76
C ARG A 125 -11.86 7.51 0.47
N VAL A 126 -11.89 6.77 1.58
CA VAL A 126 -12.44 7.28 2.86
C VAL A 126 -11.60 8.44 3.39
N GLU A 127 -10.27 8.32 3.39
CA GLU A 127 -9.36 9.40 3.79
C GLU A 127 -9.58 10.68 2.94
N GLN A 128 -9.71 10.52 1.63
CA GLN A 128 -9.97 11.63 0.71
C GLN A 128 -11.33 12.29 0.97
N ALA A 129 -12.39 11.51 1.20
CA ALA A 129 -13.71 12.04 1.53
C ALA A 129 -13.71 12.79 2.87
N LEU A 130 -13.02 12.28 3.89
CA LEU A 130 -12.89 12.98 5.17
C LEU A 130 -12.12 14.28 5.03
N ASN A 131 -11.04 14.30 4.24
CA ASN A 131 -10.25 15.49 4.02
C ASN A 131 -11.00 16.56 3.21
N SER A 132 -11.79 16.17 2.21
CA SER A 132 -12.62 17.12 1.47
C SER A 132 -13.71 17.73 2.35
N MET A 133 -14.38 16.92 3.17
CA MET A 133 -15.36 17.42 4.15
C MET A 133 -14.74 18.39 5.16
N ARG A 134 -13.54 18.07 5.68
CA ARG A 134 -12.81 18.95 6.61
C ARG A 134 -12.48 20.29 5.96
N ARG A 135 -11.93 20.27 4.75
CA ARG A 135 -11.57 21.47 4.00
C ARG A 135 -12.80 22.34 3.72
N GLN A 136 -13.90 21.74 3.29
CA GLN A 136 -15.15 22.46 3.06
C GLN A 136 -15.68 23.10 4.35
N ARG A 137 -15.56 22.43 5.50
CA ARG A 137 -15.96 23.00 6.80
C ARG A 137 -15.07 24.18 7.21
N GLU A 138 -13.76 24.07 7.01
CA GLU A 138 -12.80 25.13 7.31
C GLU A 138 -13.02 26.36 6.41
N GLU A 139 -13.26 26.14 5.12
CA GLU A 139 -13.61 27.19 4.17
C GLU A 139 -14.90 27.90 4.57
N LEU A 140 -15.96 27.17 4.94
CA LEU A 140 -17.20 27.79 5.42
C LEU A 140 -16.99 28.61 6.70
N ALA A 141 -16.20 28.11 7.66
CA ALA A 141 -15.89 28.84 8.89
C ALA A 141 -15.07 30.11 8.63
N SER A 142 -14.19 30.11 7.62
CA SER A 142 -13.35 31.27 7.27
C SER A 142 -14.11 32.41 6.57
N HIS A 143 -15.29 32.16 6.01
CA HIS A 143 -16.10 33.14 5.28
C HIS A 143 -17.26 33.73 6.10
N VAL A 144 -17.43 33.36 7.37
CA VAL A 144 -18.40 34.00 8.28
C VAL A 144 -17.67 35.11 9.05
N PRO A 145 -17.92 36.40 8.77
CA PRO A 145 -17.41 37.48 9.61
C PRO A 145 -18.25 37.51 10.89
N GLY A 146 -17.82 36.80 11.93
CA GLY A 146 -18.47 36.80 13.24
C GLY A 146 -17.99 35.68 14.17
N MET A 147 -17.87 35.97 15.46
CA MET A 147 -17.58 34.94 16.48
C MET A 147 -18.76 33.95 16.57
N LEU A 148 -18.50 32.68 16.30
CA LEU A 148 -19.43 31.58 16.55
C LEU A 148 -19.46 31.29 18.05
N TYR A 149 -20.56 31.63 18.71
CA TYR A 149 -20.80 31.28 20.11
C TYR A 149 -21.69 30.04 20.19
N GLN A 150 -21.25 29.03 20.95
CA GLN A 150 -22.09 27.89 21.29
C GLN A 150 -22.93 28.24 22.52
N TYR A 151 -24.24 28.40 22.34
CA TYR A 151 -25.17 28.59 23.45
C TYR A 151 -25.60 27.23 24.00
N ARG A 152 -25.33 26.97 25.28
CA ARG A 152 -25.87 25.80 25.99
C ARG A 152 -27.04 26.24 26.85
N LEU A 153 -28.26 25.91 26.41
CA LEU A 153 -29.45 26.04 27.24
C LEU A 153 -29.44 24.96 28.31
N ARG A 154 -29.45 25.39 29.58
CA ARG A 154 -29.67 24.48 30.70
C ARG A 154 -31.17 24.22 30.86
N PRO A 155 -31.58 23.04 31.38
CA PRO A 155 -32.99 22.69 31.58
C PRO A 155 -33.76 23.63 32.53
N ASP A 156 -33.06 24.46 33.29
CA ASP A 156 -33.62 25.47 34.22
C ASP A 156 -33.86 26.84 33.56
N GLY A 157 -33.62 26.97 32.25
CA GLY A 157 -33.77 28.22 31.50
C GLY A 157 -32.60 29.19 31.66
N SER A 158 -31.58 28.85 32.45
CA SER A 158 -30.36 29.63 32.54
C SER A 158 -29.45 29.36 31.34
N SER A 159 -28.66 30.38 30.99
CA SER A 159 -27.67 30.26 29.94
C SER A 159 -26.30 30.69 30.42
N ASP A 160 -25.31 29.98 29.89
CA ASP A 160 -23.91 30.23 30.16
C ASP A 160 -23.35 30.99 28.95
N SER A 161 -23.15 32.30 29.11
CA SER A 161 -22.40 33.13 28.17
C SER A 161 -21.00 33.34 28.75
N PRO A 162 -19.91 33.14 27.99
CA PRO A 162 -18.57 33.42 28.46
C PRO A 162 -18.27 34.92 28.62
N PHE A 163 -19.20 35.81 28.26
CA PHE A 163 -19.13 37.24 28.56
C PHE A 163 -20.21 37.57 29.59
N HIS A 164 -19.87 37.40 30.86
CA HIS A 164 -20.51 38.16 31.93
C HIS A 164 -19.58 38.36 33.11
#